data_AF-A0AAX6H6K5-F1
#
_entry.id   AF-A0AAX6H6K5-F1
#
_cell.length_a   1.000
_cell.length_b   1.000
_cell.length_c   1.000
_cell.angle_alpha   90.00
_cell.angle_beta   90.00
_cell.angle_gamma   90.00
#
_symmetry.space_group_name_H-M   'P 1'
#
loop_
_entity.id
_entity.type
_entity.pdbx_description
1 polymer ?
#
loop_
_entity_poly.entity_id
_entity_poly.type
_entity_poly.pdbx_seq_one_letter_code
_entity_poly.pdbx_strand_id
1 'polypeptide(L)'
;MGTDVSELDLLNIKELCDQVLALSEYRAQLYDYLRSRMNTIAPNLTALVGELVGIRLIAHGASLLNLAKQPSSTVQILGTEKRSW
;
A
#
# COMPACT_ATOMS: atom_id res chain seq x y z
N MET A 1 -37.39 2.60 1.75
CA MET A 1 -37.84 2.21 0.40
C MET A 1 -37.12 3.14 -0.56
N GLY A 2 -36.42 2.63 -1.58
CA GLY A 2 -35.64 3.47 -2.50
C GLY A 2 -36.52 4.46 -3.24
N THR A 3 -36.01 5.68 -3.45
CA THR A 3 -36.66 6.74 -4.25
C THR A 3 -36.26 6.60 -5.71
N ASP A 4 -37.13 7.03 -6.63
CA ASP A 4 -36.82 7.06 -8.05
C ASP A 4 -35.62 7.95 -8.34
N VAL A 5 -34.70 7.44 -9.16
CA VAL A 5 -33.44 8.09 -9.54
C VAL A 5 -33.55 8.51 -11.00
N SER A 6 -33.10 9.72 -11.33
CA SER A 6 -33.09 10.20 -12.71
C SER A 6 -32.17 9.32 -13.57
N GLU A 7 -32.53 9.13 -14.85
CA GLU A 7 -31.73 8.34 -15.80
C GLU A 7 -30.31 8.92 -15.97
N LEU A 8 -30.17 10.24 -15.87
CA LEU A 8 -28.89 10.95 -15.86
C LEU A 8 -28.03 10.58 -14.63
N ASP A 9 -28.66 10.51 -13.46
CA ASP A 9 -27.98 10.16 -12.20
C ASP A 9 -27.54 8.70 -12.22
N LEU A 10 -28.37 7.80 -12.77
CA LEU A 10 -28.01 6.40 -12.97
C LEU A 10 -26.80 6.24 -13.90
N LEU A 11 -26.68 7.07 -14.94
CA LEU A 11 -25.53 7.05 -15.84
C LEU A 11 -24.24 7.48 -15.12
N ASN A 12 -24.29 8.59 -14.38
CA ASN A 12 -23.17 9.07 -13.58
C ASN A 12 -22.73 8.06 -12.50
N ILE A 13 -23.70 7.39 -11.84
CA ILE A 13 -23.41 6.34 -10.85
C ILE A 13 -22.68 5.18 -11.49
N LYS A 14 -23.13 4.72 -12.68
CA LYS A 14 -22.47 3.63 -13.40
C LYS A 14 -21.05 4.00 -13.81
N GLU A 15 -20.84 5.20 -14.36
CA GLU A 15 -19.49 5.68 -14.69
C GLU A 15 -18.57 5.72 -13.48
N LEU A 16 -19.07 6.19 -12.32
CA LEU A 16 -18.30 6.19 -11.08
C LEU A 16 -17.97 4.76 -10.62
N CYS A 17 -18.91 3.82 -10.73
CA CYS A 17 -18.67 2.41 -10.43
C CYS A 17 -17.55 1.83 -11.31
N ASP A 18 -17.57 2.12 -12.62
CA ASP A 18 -16.55 1.65 -13.55
C ASP A 18 -15.17 2.24 -13.22
N GLN A 19 -15.11 3.52 -12.85
CA GLN A 19 -13.86 4.15 -12.38
C GLN A 19 -13.33 3.49 -11.10
N VAL A 20 -14.20 3.18 -10.14
CA VAL A 20 -13.81 2.49 -8.90
C VAL A 20 -13.29 1.08 -9.19
N LEU A 21 -13.91 0.36 -10.13
CA LEU A 21 -13.44 -0.96 -10.56
C LEU A 21 -12.05 -0.86 -11.20
N ALA A 22 -11.85 0.09 -12.13
CA ALA A 22 -10.57 0.34 -12.77
C ALA A 22 -9.46 0.69 -11.73
N LEU A 23 -9.78 1.51 -10.72
CA LEU A 23 -8.86 1.83 -9.64
C LEU A 23 -8.52 0.61 -8.77
N SER A 24 -9.49 -0.29 -8.54
CA SER A 24 -9.26 -1.53 -7.79
C SER A 24 -8.33 -2.47 -8.54
N GLU A 25 -8.52 -2.63 -9.85
CA GLU A 25 -7.63 -3.42 -10.71
C GLU A 25 -6.22 -2.82 -10.78
N TYR A 26 -6.12 -1.50 -10.95
CA TYR A 26 -4.84 -0.80 -10.95
C TYR A 26 -4.08 -1.00 -9.64
N ARG A 27 -4.79 -0.95 -8.50
CA ARG A 27 -4.20 -1.23 -7.19
C ARG A 27 -3.63 -2.65 -7.10
N ALA A 28 -4.30 -3.64 -7.66
CA ALA A 28 -3.81 -5.02 -7.69
C ALA A 28 -2.54 -5.15 -8.54
N GLN A 29 -2.53 -4.57 -9.74
CA GLN A 29 -1.35 -4.56 -10.61
C GLN A 29 -0.14 -3.88 -9.94
N LEU A 30 -0.38 -2.77 -9.24
CA LEU A 30 0.66 -2.03 -8.54
C LEU A 30 1.23 -2.83 -7.34
N TYR A 31 0.39 -3.64 -6.69
CA TYR A 31 0.82 -4.56 -5.64
C TYR A 31 1.74 -5.65 -6.20
N ASP A 32 1.38 -6.26 -7.32
CA ASP A 32 2.22 -7.27 -7.98
C ASP A 32 3.55 -6.70 -8.47
N TYR A 33 3.54 -5.48 -9.00
CA TYR A 33 4.76 -4.77 -9.37
C TYR A 33 5.66 -4.54 -8.15
N LEU A 34 5.11 -4.04 -7.05
CA LEU A 34 5.86 -3.82 -5.81
C LEU A 34 6.43 -5.12 -5.24
N ARG A 35 5.68 -6.22 -5.31
CA ARG A 35 6.11 -7.55 -4.90
C ARG A 35 7.34 -8.02 -5.69
N SER A 36 7.29 -7.91 -7.02
CA SER A 36 8.43 -8.25 -7.89
C SER A 36 9.66 -7.38 -7.59
N ARG A 37 9.46 -6.06 -7.41
CA ARG A 37 10.55 -5.13 -7.08
C ARG A 37 11.16 -5.40 -5.71
N MET A 38 10.35 -5.74 -4.71
CA MET A 38 10.84 -6.01 -3.37
C MET A 38 11.68 -7.29 -3.32
N ASN A 39 11.27 -8.33 -4.05
CA ASN A 39 12.04 -9.58 -4.18
C ASN A 39 13.38 -9.37 -4.90
N THR A 40 13.48 -8.42 -5.83
CA THR A 40 14.75 -8.12 -6.51
C THR A 40 15.68 -7.22 -5.68
N ILE A 41 15.13 -6.28 -4.89
CA ILE A 41 15.92 -5.30 -4.12
C ILE A 41 16.33 -5.82 -2.74
N ALA A 42 15.41 -6.44 -2.00
CA ALA A 42 15.62 -6.85 -0.62
C ALA A 42 15.00 -8.22 -0.31
N PRO A 43 15.47 -9.31 -0.96
CA PRO A 43 14.90 -10.66 -0.81
C PRO A 43 14.94 -11.18 0.63
N ASN A 44 15.98 -10.84 1.39
CA ASN A 44 16.11 -11.28 2.79
C ASN A 44 15.08 -10.60 3.70
N LEU A 45 14.80 -9.32 3.47
CA LEU A 45 13.78 -8.60 4.23
C LEU A 45 12.39 -9.13 3.89
N THR A 46 12.14 -9.41 2.61
CA THR A 46 10.91 -10.06 2.16
C THR A 46 10.69 -11.41 2.82
N ALA A 47 11.72 -12.26 2.90
CA ALA A 47 11.61 -13.59 3.50
C ALA A 47 11.33 -13.54 5.01
N LEU A 48 11.81 -12.51 5.72
CA LEU A 48 11.66 -12.38 7.17
C LEU A 48 10.32 -11.78 7.59
N VAL A 49 9.89 -10.69 6.96
CA VAL A 49 8.75 -9.88 7.42
C VAL A 49 7.61 -9.80 6.41
N GLY A 50 7.82 -10.32 5.20
CA GLY A 50 6.89 -10.21 4.09
C GLY A 50 7.05 -8.92 3.28
N GLU A 51 6.51 -8.93 2.07
CA GLU A 51 6.68 -7.88 1.06
C GLU A 51 6.08 -6.54 1.54
N LEU A 52 4.83 -6.58 2.02
CA LEU A 52 4.10 -5.37 2.43
C LEU A 52 4.75 -4.68 3.63
N VAL A 53 5.19 -5.44 4.64
CA VAL A 53 5.84 -4.88 5.83
C VAL A 53 7.22 -4.34 5.47
N GLY A 54 8.00 -5.08 4.68
CA GLY A 54 9.32 -4.65 4.24
C GLY A 54 9.29 -3.36 3.40
N ILE A 55 8.33 -3.22 2.48
CA ILE A 55 8.12 -1.98 1.72
C ILE A 55 7.82 -0.81 2.66
N ARG A 56 6.94 -1.01 3.65
CA ARG A 56 6.59 0.04 4.62
C ARG A 56 7.77 0.46 5.47
N LEU A 57 8.61 -0.48 5.89
CA LEU A 57 9.84 -0.19 6.64
C LEU A 57 10.81 0.64 5.80
N ILE A 58 11.03 0.28 4.53
CA ILE A 58 11.90 1.05 3.63
C ILE A 58 11.33 2.44 3.36
N ALA A 59 10.02 2.55 3.13
CA ALA A 59 9.35 3.82 2.90
C ALA A 59 9.48 4.74 4.12
N HIS A 60 9.35 4.19 5.34
CA HIS A 60 9.50 4.94 6.57
C HIS A 60 10.97 5.32 6.85
N GLY A 61 11.90 4.43 6.53
CA GLY A 61 13.35 4.68 6.60
C GLY A 61 13.87 5.59 5.46
N ALA A 62 13.03 6.05 4.55
CA ALA A 62 13.33 6.82 3.33
C ALA A 62 14.25 6.13 2.29
N SER A 63 15.15 5.23 2.70
CA SER A 63 15.97 4.40 1.83
C SER A 63 16.37 3.11 2.53
N LEU A 64 16.72 2.08 1.75
CA LEU A 64 17.19 0.80 2.28
C LEU A 64 18.48 0.96 3.11
N LEU A 65 19.39 1.84 2.68
CA LEU A 65 20.65 2.09 3.37
C LEU A 65 20.44 2.77 4.72
N ASN A 66 19.51 3.72 4.80
CA ASN A 66 19.18 4.39 6.05
C ASN A 66 18.48 3.43 7.02
N LEU A 67 17.57 2.59 6.53
CA LEU A 67 16.96 1.52 7.32
C LEU A 67 18.02 0.55 7.88
N ALA A 68 19.02 0.17 7.08
CA ALA A 68 20.10 -0.72 7.52
C ALA A 68 21.02 -0.10 8.59
N LYS A 69 21.09 1.24 8.69
CA LYS A 69 21.85 1.94 9.72
C LYS A 69 21.09 2.09 11.04
N GLN A 70 19.76 1.92 11.03
CA GLN A 70 18.96 2.04 12.23
C GLN A 70 19.15 0.82 13.14
N PRO A 71 19.28 1.02 14.46
CA PRO A 71 19.38 -0.09 15.39
C PRO A 71 18.04 -0.82 15.48
N SER A 72 18.08 -2.09 15.91
CA SER A 72 16.88 -2.94 16.01
C SER A 72 15.78 -2.34 16.87
N SER A 73 16.12 -1.61 17.94
CA SER A 73 15.15 -0.96 18.81
C SER A 73 14.37 0.15 18.10
N THR A 74 15.03 0.90 17.21
CA THR A 74 14.36 1.90 16.35
C THR A 74 13.46 1.20 15.34
N VAL A 75 13.97 0.19 14.63
CA VAL A 75 13.17 -0.57 13.64
C VAL A 75 11.91 -1.18 14.27
N GLN A 76 12.01 -1.66 15.51
CA GLN A 76 10.90 -2.27 16.26
C GLN A 76 9.76 -1.29 16.55
N ILE A 77 10.08 -0.02 16.81
CA ILE A 77 9.08 1.00 17.15
C ILE A 77 8.58 1.78 15.92
N LEU A 78 9.15 1.56 14.73
CA LEU A 78 8.71 2.22 13.50
C LEU A 78 7.22 1.95 13.24
N GLY A 79 6.44 3.02 13.10
CA GLY A 79 5.00 2.97 12.91
C GLY A 79 4.17 3.06 14.20
N THR A 80 4.78 2.89 15.38
CA THR A 80 4.11 3.13 16.68
C THR A 80 4.25 4.57 17.17
N GLU A 81 5.15 5.35 16.56
CA GLU A 81 5.52 6.71 16.97
C GLU A 81 4.32 7.69 17.01
N LYS A 82 3.34 7.51 16.12
CA LYS A 82 2.10 8.31 16.06
C LYS A 82 1.07 7.96 17.14
N ARG A 83 1.25 6.89 17.93
CA ARG A 83 0.33 6.52 19.03
C ARG A 83 0.79 7.03 20.41
N SER A 84 1.83 7.87 20.42
CA SER A 84 2.39 8.50 21.63
C SER A 84 1.88 9.93 21.88
N TRP A 85 0.91 10.40 21.08
CA TRP A 85 0.23 11.69 21.21
C TRP A 85 -1.27 11.52 20.95
#